data_AF-A0A223S4Y4-F1
#
_entry.id   AF-A0A223S4Y4-F1
#
_cell.length_a   1.000
_cell.length_b   1.000
_cell.length_c   1.000
_cell.angle_alpha   90.00
_cell.angle_beta   90.00
_cell.angle_gamma   90.00
#
_symmetry.space_group_name_H-M   'P 1'
#
loop_
_entity.id
_entity.type
_entity.pdbx_description
1 polymer ?
#
loop_
_entity_poly.entity_id
_entity_poly.type
_entity_poly.pdbx_seq_one_letter_code
_entity_poly.pdbx_strand_id
1 'polypeptide(L)'
;MSLAFYTVRFDIPVTTSTDNWVKEERFDFSKRIRWDDHHHACVDVALKSFDLQYLTDGRVYEYLLGRENIRLDLDPGRGHGDGSVTLTVQLRPMAPQARLDIGFKGYVEALVIADLWDE
;
A
#
# COMPACT_ATOMS: atom_id res chain seq x y z
N MET A 1 9.54 -2.62 -26.32
CA MET A 1 9.42 -2.69 -24.85
C MET A 1 8.50 -1.56 -24.41
N SER A 2 7.48 -1.87 -23.61
CA SER A 2 6.51 -0.89 -23.11
C SER A 2 6.44 -0.93 -21.59
N LEU A 3 6.67 0.23 -20.96
CA LEU A 3 6.42 0.41 -19.53
C LEU A 3 4.93 0.63 -19.30
N ALA A 4 4.36 -0.08 -18.34
CA ALA A 4 2.99 0.08 -17.90
C ALA A 4 2.89 0.43 -16.42
N PHE A 5 1.81 1.11 -16.09
CA PHE A 5 1.54 1.64 -14.78
C PHE A 5 0.14 1.24 -14.33
N TYR A 6 0.01 0.71 -13.13
CA TYR A 6 -1.28 0.35 -12.53
C TYR A 6 -1.36 0.97 -11.13
N THR A 7 -2.41 1.75 -10.87
CA THR A 7 -2.64 2.29 -9.52
C THR A 7 -3.48 1.31 -8.73
N VAL A 8 -2.95 0.85 -7.60
CA VAL A 8 -3.68 0.08 -6.59
C VAL A 8 -4.05 1.02 -5.45
N ARG A 9 -5.34 1.09 -5.12
CA ARG A 9 -5.84 1.94 -4.05
C ARG A 9 -6.30 1.09 -2.87
N PHE A 10 -5.80 1.41 -1.69
CA PHE A 10 -6.22 0.81 -0.44
C PHE A 10 -7.01 1.84 0.36
N ASP A 11 -8.32 1.65 0.47
CA ASP A 11 -9.14 2.41 1.41
C ASP A 11 -9.07 1.75 2.80
N ILE A 12 -8.62 2.54 3.78
CA ILE A 12 -8.40 2.12 5.15
C ILE A 12 -9.64 2.51 5.96
N PRO A 13 -10.44 1.54 6.41
CA PRO A 13 -11.57 1.83 7.27
C PRO A 13 -11.08 2.35 8.63
N VAL A 14 -12.02 2.79 9.48
CA VAL A 14 -11.69 3.12 10.86
C VAL A 14 -11.08 1.90 11.55
N THR A 15 -9.81 2.00 11.95
CA THR A 15 -9.07 0.93 12.63
C THR A 15 -8.30 1.50 13.82
N THR A 16 -7.90 0.66 14.77
CA THR A 16 -7.21 1.07 16.01
C THR A 16 -5.73 1.33 15.74
N SER A 17 -5.12 2.29 16.45
CA SER A 17 -3.71 2.66 16.27
C SER A 17 -2.71 1.67 16.90
N THR A 18 -3.18 0.61 17.55
CA THR A 18 -2.33 -0.34 18.29
C THR A 18 -1.77 -1.45 17.41
N ASP A 19 -2.48 -1.81 16.36
CA ASP A 19 -2.18 -2.97 15.53
C ASP A 19 -1.76 -2.57 14.10
N ASN A 20 -1.07 -3.48 13.43
CA ASN A 20 -0.80 -3.32 12.01
C ASN A 20 -2.10 -3.57 11.25
N TRP A 21 -2.50 -2.61 10.43
CA TRP A 21 -3.55 -2.84 9.45
C TRP A 21 -2.92 -3.39 8.18
N VAL A 22 -3.35 -4.58 7.76
CA VAL A 22 -2.82 -5.27 6.58
C VAL A 22 -3.94 -5.52 5.59
N LYS A 23 -3.70 -5.20 4.33
CA LYS A 23 -4.64 -5.50 3.24
C LYS A 23 -3.88 -5.83 1.97
N GLU A 24 -4.36 -6.85 1.26
CA GLU A 24 -3.90 -7.21 -0.06
C GLU A 24 -4.90 -6.72 -1.12
N GLU A 25 -4.38 -6.17 -2.21
CA GLU A 25 -5.15 -5.82 -3.40
C GLU A 25 -4.45 -6.37 -4.64
N ARG A 26 -5.23 -6.75 -5.65
CA ARG A 26 -4.71 -7.34 -6.89
C ARG A 26 -4.56 -6.28 -7.98
N PHE A 27 -3.63 -6.54 -8.89
CA PHE A 27 -3.50 -5.82 -10.15
C PHE A 27 -3.42 -6.81 -11.30
N ASP A 28 -3.75 -6.33 -12.50
CA ASP A 28 -3.73 -7.11 -13.73
C ASP A 28 -3.36 -6.20 -14.91
N PHE A 29 -2.28 -6.56 -15.61
CA PHE A 29 -1.89 -5.93 -16.86
C PHE A 29 -2.39 -6.76 -18.05
N SER A 30 -2.91 -6.08 -19.07
CA SER A 30 -3.40 -6.75 -20.28
C SER A 30 -2.34 -7.51 -21.07
N LYS A 31 -1.04 -7.28 -20.79
CA LYS A 31 0.08 -8.01 -21.40
C LYS A 31 0.93 -8.65 -20.30
N ARG A 32 1.70 -9.65 -20.71
CA ARG A 32 2.61 -10.38 -19.83
C ARG A 32 3.75 -9.48 -19.34
N ILE A 33 4.03 -9.53 -18.04
CA ILE A 33 5.22 -8.92 -17.42
C ILE A 33 6.48 -9.63 -17.92
N ARG A 34 7.50 -8.86 -18.30
CA ARG A 34 8.80 -9.37 -18.73
C ARG A 34 9.52 -10.03 -17.56
N TRP A 35 10.32 -11.05 -17.85
CA TRP A 35 11.22 -11.69 -16.90
C TRP A 35 12.65 -11.32 -17.27
N ASP A 36 13.50 -11.07 -16.27
CA ASP A 36 14.93 -10.82 -16.48
C ASP A 36 15.70 -12.14 -16.71
N ASP A 37 17.01 -12.01 -16.99
CA ASP A 37 17.89 -13.17 -17.22
C ASP A 37 18.04 -14.07 -15.98
N HIS A 38 17.69 -13.57 -14.80
CA HIS A 38 17.68 -14.29 -13.53
C HIS A 38 16.31 -14.90 -13.19
N HIS A 39 15.35 -14.83 -14.11
CA HIS A 39 13.97 -15.29 -13.89
C HIS A 39 13.26 -14.54 -12.74
N HIS A 40 13.51 -13.24 -12.61
CA HIS A 40 12.66 -12.35 -11.81
C HIS A 40 11.70 -11.57 -12.71
N ALA A 41 10.46 -11.38 -12.25
CA ALA A 41 9.51 -10.52 -12.94
C ALA A 41 10.00 -9.06 -12.87
N CYS A 42 10.06 -8.39 -14.02
CA CYS A 42 10.43 -6.98 -14.15
C CYS A 42 9.24 -6.08 -13.76
N VAL A 43 8.87 -6.13 -12.49
CA VAL A 43 7.80 -5.34 -11.88
C VAL A 43 8.24 -4.85 -10.51
N ASP A 44 7.85 -3.63 -10.18
CA ASP A 44 8.15 -3.01 -8.90
C ASP A 44 6.92 -2.22 -8.41
N VAL A 45 6.90 -1.85 -7.13
CA VAL A 45 5.84 -1.06 -6.51
C VAL A 45 6.42 0.13 -5.76
N ALA A 46 5.82 1.30 -5.98
CA ALA A 46 6.18 2.52 -5.29
C ALA A 46 4.98 3.14 -4.57
N LEU A 47 5.23 3.82 -3.46
CA LEU A 47 4.23 4.67 -2.83
C LEU A 47 3.94 5.87 -3.74
N LYS A 48 2.69 6.02 -4.17
CA LYS A 48 2.26 7.12 -5.05
C LYS A 48 1.73 8.29 -4.25
N SER A 49 0.78 8.03 -3.36
CA SER A 49 0.19 9.04 -2.47
C SER A 49 -0.49 8.37 -1.26
N PHE A 50 -0.75 9.14 -0.22
CA PHE A 50 -1.54 8.69 0.93
C PHE A 50 -2.20 9.88 1.62
N ASP A 51 -3.30 9.63 2.32
CA ASP A 51 -3.91 10.55 3.30
C ASP A 51 -4.33 9.70 4.49
N LEU A 52 -3.80 10.01 5.67
CA LEU A 52 -4.05 9.29 6.91
C LEU A 52 -4.49 10.27 7.98
N GLN A 53 -5.64 9.97 8.60
CA GLN A 53 -6.27 10.85 9.58
C GLN A 53 -6.43 10.09 10.89
N TYR A 54 -5.95 10.69 11.98
CA TYR A 54 -6.21 10.19 13.31
C TYR A 54 -7.63 10.49 13.76
N LEU A 55 -8.20 9.57 14.53
CA LEU A 55 -9.53 9.63 15.07
C LEU A 55 -9.50 9.47 16.60
N THR A 56 -10.33 10.23 17.29
CA THR A 56 -10.60 10.06 18.73
C THR A 56 -12.08 10.36 18.93
N ASP A 57 -12.80 9.47 19.62
CA ASP A 57 -14.26 9.56 19.75
C ASP A 57 -14.99 9.78 18.40
N GLY A 58 -14.48 9.18 17.32
CA GLY A 58 -15.04 9.29 15.96
C GLY A 58 -14.82 10.64 15.26
N ARG A 59 -14.09 11.58 15.87
CA ARG A 59 -13.75 12.89 15.27
C ARG A 59 -12.31 12.89 14.79
N VAL A 60 -12.05 13.64 13.71
CA VAL A 60 -10.69 13.83 13.17
C VAL A 60 -9.95 14.83 14.04
N TYR A 61 -8.73 14.47 14.43
CA TYR A 61 -7.84 15.31 15.22
C TYR A 61 -6.46 15.39 14.57
N GLU A 62 -5.85 16.56 14.64
CA GLU A 62 -4.46 16.75 14.27
C GLU A 62 -3.57 16.33 15.45
N TYR A 63 -2.83 15.22 15.28
CA TYR A 63 -1.81 14.81 16.22
C TYR A 63 -0.42 15.05 15.63
N LEU A 64 0.55 15.37 16.49
CA LEU A 64 1.95 15.34 16.09
C LEU A 64 2.35 13.90 15.74
N LEU A 65 2.90 13.72 14.54
CA LEU A 65 3.33 12.43 14.00
C LEU A 65 4.41 11.81 14.90
N GLY A 66 4.13 10.65 15.49
CA GLY A 66 5.07 9.94 16.36
C GLY A 66 5.91 8.93 15.60
N ARG A 67 5.26 7.89 15.09
CA ARG A 67 5.84 6.93 14.14
C ARG A 67 4.77 6.48 13.16
N GLU A 68 5.07 6.64 11.88
CA GLU A 68 4.27 6.13 10.77
C GLU A 68 5.09 5.07 10.03
N ASN A 69 4.50 3.92 9.81
CA ASN A 69 5.07 2.89 8.97
C ASN A 69 4.05 2.52 7.89
N ILE A 70 4.35 2.87 6.65
CA ILE A 70 3.62 2.44 5.46
C ILE A 70 4.60 1.56 4.69
N ARG A 71 4.29 0.26 4.62
CA ARG A 71 5.08 -0.71 3.88
C ARG A 71 4.24 -1.32 2.76
N LEU A 72 4.83 -1.38 1.58
CA LEU A 72 4.28 -2.04 0.42
C LEU A 72 5.14 -3.26 0.11
N ASP A 73 4.52 -4.42 0.00
CA ASP A 73 5.15 -5.65 -0.45
C ASP A 73 4.46 -6.09 -1.74
N LEU A 74 5.25 -6.52 -2.73
CA LEU A 74 4.77 -6.95 -4.04
C LEU A 74 4.93 -8.46 -4.17
N ASP A 75 3.85 -9.17 -4.50
CA ASP A 75 3.89 -10.56 -4.93
C ASP A 75 3.54 -10.63 -6.43
N PRO A 76 4.55 -10.74 -7.32
CA PRO A 76 4.29 -10.93 -8.74
C PRO A 76 3.62 -12.28 -8.97
N GLY A 77 2.49 -12.30 -9.68
CA GLY A 77 1.78 -13.52 -10.01
C GLY A 77 2.65 -14.49 -10.81
N ARG A 78 2.31 -15.78 -10.76
CA ARG A 78 3.01 -16.83 -11.53
C ARG A 78 2.66 -16.82 -13.03
N GLY A 79 1.87 -15.84 -13.50
CA GLY A 79 1.14 -15.88 -14.77
C GLY A 79 1.05 -14.54 -15.52
N HIS A 80 0.03 -14.43 -16.39
CA HIS A 80 -0.17 -13.39 -17.41
C HIS A 80 -0.38 -11.98 -16.82
N GLY A 81 0.70 -11.30 -16.43
CA GLY A 81 0.63 -9.87 -16.12
C GLY A 81 -0.08 -9.50 -14.81
N ASP A 82 -0.46 -10.49 -14.01
CA ASP A 82 -1.17 -10.33 -12.75
C ASP A 82 -0.25 -10.39 -11.52
N GLY A 83 -0.74 -9.91 -10.40
CA GLY A 83 -0.07 -10.02 -9.10
C GLY A 83 -0.85 -9.34 -7.97
N SER A 84 -0.25 -9.23 -6.81
CA SER A 84 -0.84 -8.52 -5.66
C SER A 84 0.14 -7.57 -4.99
N VAL A 85 -0.41 -6.51 -4.40
CA VAL A 85 0.30 -5.60 -3.52
C VAL A 85 -0.30 -5.76 -2.12
N THR A 86 0.55 -6.02 -1.14
CA THR A 86 0.18 -6.03 0.27
C THR A 86 0.61 -4.72 0.91
N LEU A 87 -0.35 -4.01 1.48
CA LEU A 87 -0.12 -2.83 2.28
C LEU A 87 -0.13 -3.21 3.77
N THR A 88 0.93 -2.81 4.48
CA THR A 88 0.97 -2.80 5.95
C THR A 88 1.06 -1.36 6.44
N VAL A 89 0.08 -0.91 7.21
CA VAL A 89 0.08 0.42 7.86
C VAL A 89 0.12 0.27 9.38
N GLN A 90 0.99 1.04 10.01
CA GLN A 90 1.02 1.22 11.45
C GLN A 90 1.19 2.70 11.77
N LEU A 91 0.22 3.27 12.49
CA LEU A 91 0.28 4.65 12.97
C LEU A 91 0.35 4.67 14.48
N ARG A 92 1.35 5.36 15.04
CA ARG A 92 1.47 5.59 16.48
C ARG A 92 1.61 7.09 16.77
N PRO A 93 0.68 7.70 17.53
CA PRO A 93 0.77 9.12 17.87
C PRO A 93 1.97 9.39 18.80
N MET A 94 2.54 10.60 18.74
CA MET A 94 3.71 10.98 19.56
C MET A 94 3.37 11.26 21.04
N ALA A 95 2.10 11.17 21.45
CA ALA A 95 1.65 11.72 22.73
C ALA A 95 2.01 10.83 23.95
N PRO A 96 2.39 11.43 25.10
CA PRO A 96 2.62 10.72 26.36
C PRO A 96 1.32 10.24 27.06
N GLN A 97 0.16 10.44 26.44
CA GLN A 97 -1.12 9.92 26.92
C GLN A 97 -1.62 8.87 25.95
N ALA A 98 -1.36 7.61 26.30
CA ALA A 98 -1.98 6.43 25.73
C ALA A 98 -3.49 6.47 25.95
N ARG A 99 -4.20 7.28 25.16
CA ARG A 99 -5.62 7.08 24.93
C ARG A 99 -5.74 5.86 24.02
N LEU A 100 -6.22 4.76 24.60
CA LEU A 100 -6.37 3.45 23.95
C LEU A 100 -7.45 3.45 22.84
N ASP A 101 -8.18 4.55 22.69
CA ASP A 101 -9.26 4.78 21.73
C ASP A 101 -8.84 5.58 20.49
N ILE A 102 -7.54 5.82 20.29
CA ILE A 102 -7.07 6.47 19.06
C ILE A 102 -7.18 5.48 17.90
N GLY A 103 -7.97 5.86 16.91
CA GLY A 103 -8.09 5.15 15.64
C GLY A 103 -7.45 5.94 14.51
N PHE A 104 -7.45 5.37 13.32
CA PHE A 104 -7.14 6.07 12.08
C PHE A 104 -7.98 5.56 10.92
N LYS A 105 -8.09 6.37 9.86
CA LYS A 105 -8.70 6.03 8.58
C LYS A 105 -7.97 6.77 7.46
N GLY A 106 -8.27 6.42 6.23
CA GLY A 106 -7.80 7.18 5.08
C GLY A 106 -7.58 6.30 3.87
N TYR A 107 -6.54 6.62 3.10
CA TYR A 107 -6.16 5.80 1.95
C TYR A 107 -4.66 5.82 1.70
N VAL A 108 -4.21 4.79 0.99
CA VAL A 108 -2.87 4.70 0.41
C VAL A 108 -3.02 4.28 -1.05
N GLU A 109 -2.31 4.95 -1.94
CA GLU A 109 -2.17 4.56 -3.34
C GLU A 109 -0.76 4.05 -3.59
N ALA A 110 -0.69 2.85 -4.16
CA ALA A 110 0.53 2.26 -4.68
C ALA A 110 0.53 2.36 -6.22
N LEU A 111 1.69 2.63 -6.80
CA LEU A 111 1.92 2.58 -8.24
C LEU A 111 2.73 1.32 -8.54
N VAL A 112 2.09 0.36 -9.20
CA VAL A 112 2.76 -0.81 -9.77
C VAL A 112 3.33 -0.40 -11.12
N ILE A 113 4.62 -0.66 -11.31
CA ILE A 113 5.39 -0.30 -12.51
C ILE A 113 5.90 -1.61 -13.10
N ALA A 114 5.51 -1.91 -14.33
CA ALA A 114 5.90 -3.15 -15.00
C ALA A 114 6.52 -2.87 -16.36
N ASP A 115 7.55 -3.63 -16.71
CA ASP A 115 8.03 -3.75 -18.08
C ASP A 115 7.27 -4.90 -18.75
N LEU A 116 6.51 -4.59 -19.80
CA LEU A 116 5.66 -5.54 -20.50
C LEU A 116 6.33 -6.07 -21.78
N TRP A 117 6.06 -7.33 -22.09
CA TRP A 117 6.39 -7.88 -23.40
C TRP A 117 5.62 -7.11 -24.48
N ASP A 118 6.37 -6.54 -25.43
CA ASP A 118 5.80 -6.14 -26.70
C ASP A 118 5.91 -7.34 -27.64
N GLU A 119 4.77 -7.94 -27.97
CA GLU A 119 4.64 -8.75 -29.18
C GLU A 119 4.84 -7.88 -30.43
#